data_AF-A0A7J3XA35-F1
#
_entry.id   AF-A0A7J3XA35-F1
#
_cell.length_a   1.000
_cell.length_b   1.000
_cell.length_c   1.000
_cell.angle_alpha   90.00
_cell.angle_beta   90.00
_cell.angle_gamma   90.00
#
_symmetry.space_group_name_H-M   'P 1'
#
loop_
_entity.id
_entity.type
_entity.pdbx_description
1 polymer ?
#
loop_
_entity_poly.entity_id
_entity_poly.type
_entity_poly.pdbx_seq_one_letter_code
_entity_poly.pdbx_strand_id
1 'polypeptide(L)'
;MPEGVTEALRYLVVKVLAGDLVVLYALKEYLIDGESPSTLSHRYRIGKFKLRGYIQRVVEKAGNYRVAQVIVRIAFNSLTSLTPVVVKVPGGYYCTICGKTLTMNPERHVRLEHRDLVDKVVADCIKLANKRSKS
;
A
#
# COMPACT_ATOMS: atom_id res chain seq x y z
N MET A 1 17.02 -4.98 -6.51
CA MET A 1 15.82 -5.59 -5.92
C MET A 1 15.07 -6.29 -7.06
N PRO A 2 14.55 -7.53 -6.89
CA PRO A 2 13.84 -8.22 -7.96
C PRO A 2 12.59 -7.46 -8.43
N GLU A 3 12.19 -7.64 -9.69
CA GLU A 3 11.07 -6.91 -10.31
C GLU A 3 9.74 -7.08 -9.54
N GLY A 4 9.40 -8.31 -9.15
CA GLY A 4 8.17 -8.58 -8.36
C GLY A 4 8.13 -7.86 -7.01
N VAL A 5 9.30 -7.64 -6.38
CA VAL A 5 9.40 -6.92 -5.12
C VAL A 5 9.05 -5.44 -5.31
N THR A 6 9.54 -4.84 -6.39
CA THR A 6 9.23 -3.46 -6.77
C THR A 6 7.73 -3.30 -7.07
N GLU A 7 7.13 -4.25 -7.78
CA GLU A 7 5.70 -4.19 -8.13
C GLU A 7 4.76 -4.38 -6.94
N ALA A 8 5.11 -5.26 -6.00
CA ALA A 8 4.37 -5.39 -4.74
C ALA A 8 4.46 -4.11 -3.89
N LEU A 9 5.65 -3.50 -3.82
CA LEU A 9 5.85 -2.24 -3.10
C LEU A 9 5.10 -1.08 -3.77
N ARG A 10 5.16 -0.98 -5.10
CA ARG A 10 4.39 -0.01 -5.90
C ARG A 10 2.89 -0.12 -5.64
N TYR A 11 2.36 -1.35 -5.59
CA TYR A 11 0.97 -1.58 -5.26
C TYR A 11 0.59 -0.98 -3.89
N LEU A 12 1.42 -1.17 -2.86
CA LEU A 12 1.20 -0.62 -1.51
C LEU A 12 1.32 0.90 -1.47
N VAL A 13 2.30 1.47 -2.18
CA VAL A 13 2.48 2.91 -2.31
C VAL A 13 1.23 3.57 -2.90
N VAL A 14 0.68 3.01 -3.97
CA VAL A 14 -0.54 3.53 -4.59
C VAL A 14 -1.72 3.49 -3.61
N LYS A 15 -1.86 2.41 -2.83
CA LYS A 15 -2.92 2.30 -1.81
C LYS A 15 -2.83 3.41 -0.77
N VAL A 16 -1.64 3.62 -0.21
CA VAL A 16 -1.38 4.62 0.82
C VAL A 16 -1.60 6.04 0.28
N LEU A 17 -1.03 6.35 -0.89
CA LEU A 17 -1.20 7.64 -1.55
C LEU A 17 -2.66 7.94 -1.88
N ALA A 18 -3.44 6.91 -2.22
CA ALA A 18 -4.88 7.01 -2.46
C ALA A 18 -5.73 7.13 -1.17
N GLY A 19 -5.11 7.16 0.01
CA GLY A 19 -5.78 7.31 1.31
C GLY A 19 -6.20 6.00 1.98
N ASP A 20 -5.85 4.83 1.42
CA ASP A 20 -6.19 3.53 1.98
C ASP A 20 -5.04 2.96 2.85
N LEU A 21 -4.65 3.70 3.91
CA LEU A 21 -3.65 3.24 4.88
C LEU A 21 -4.09 1.95 5.58
N VAL A 22 -5.39 1.74 5.74
CA VAL A 22 -5.96 0.58 6.43
C VAL A 22 -5.48 -0.73 5.82
N VAL A 23 -5.28 -0.78 4.49
CA VAL A 23 -4.71 -1.94 3.80
C VAL A 23 -3.32 -2.29 4.31
N LEU A 24 -2.47 -1.28 4.53
CA LEU A 24 -1.10 -1.48 4.98
C LEU A 24 -1.07 -2.06 6.41
N TYR A 25 -1.93 -1.53 7.31
CA TYR A 25 -2.08 -2.07 8.66
C TYR A 25 -2.62 -3.50 8.66
N ALA A 26 -3.70 -3.76 7.92
CA ALA A 26 -4.29 -5.08 7.85
C ALA A 26 -3.32 -6.13 7.28
N LEU A 27 -2.50 -5.77 6.30
CA LEU A 27 -1.47 -6.66 5.76
C LEU A 27 -0.34 -6.92 6.74
N LYS A 28 0.10 -5.90 7.50
CA LYS A 28 1.10 -6.05 8.56
C LYS A 28 0.58 -7.02 9.62
N GLU A 29 -0.61 -6.80 10.13
CA GLU A 29 -1.19 -7.64 11.17
C GLU A 29 -1.43 -9.08 10.71
N TYR A 30 -1.89 -9.27 9.47
CA TYR A 30 -2.08 -10.60 8.91
C TYR A 30 -0.74 -11.33 8.67
N LEU A 31 0.15 -10.72 7.89
CA LEU A 31 1.36 -11.40 7.41
C LEU A 31 2.44 -11.49 8.48
N ILE A 32 2.50 -10.54 9.41
CA ILE A 32 3.59 -10.42 10.38
C ILE A 32 3.13 -10.79 11.78
N ASP A 33 1.97 -10.30 12.22
CA ASP A 33 1.50 -10.51 13.60
C ASP A 33 0.67 -11.80 13.76
N GLY A 34 0.28 -12.43 12.65
CA GLY A 34 -0.45 -13.71 12.65
C GLY A 34 -1.96 -13.57 12.90
N GLU A 35 -2.52 -12.38 12.75
CA GLU A 35 -3.95 -12.14 12.97
C GLU A 35 -4.83 -12.81 11.90
N SER A 36 -6.01 -13.28 12.32
CA SER A 36 -6.92 -13.97 11.40
C SER A 36 -7.67 -12.99 10.47
N PRO A 37 -8.03 -13.38 9.23
CA PRO A 37 -8.80 -12.52 8.34
C PRO A 37 -10.18 -12.12 8.90
N SER A 38 -10.78 -12.97 9.73
CA SER A 38 -12.06 -12.66 10.39
C SER A 38 -11.90 -11.54 11.41
N THR A 39 -10.86 -11.62 12.25
CA THR A 39 -10.53 -10.60 13.25
C THR A 39 -10.31 -9.24 12.57
N LEU A 40 -9.47 -9.22 11.53
CA LEU A 40 -9.12 -8.01 10.80
C LEU A 40 -10.29 -7.41 10.04
N SER A 41 -11.14 -8.27 9.44
CA SER A 41 -12.36 -7.82 8.75
C SER A 41 -13.28 -7.04 9.70
N HIS A 42 -13.45 -7.54 10.93
CA HIS A 42 -14.24 -6.88 11.95
C HIS A 42 -13.56 -5.58 12.44
N ARG A 43 -12.28 -5.65 12.82
CA ARG A 43 -11.48 -4.53 13.35
C ARG A 43 -11.45 -3.33 12.40
N TYR A 44 -11.18 -3.59 11.12
CA TYR A 44 -10.99 -2.56 10.11
C TYR A 44 -12.25 -2.23 9.31
N ARG A 45 -13.37 -2.92 9.57
CA ARG A 45 -14.63 -2.80 8.80
C ARG A 45 -14.38 -2.99 7.29
N ILE A 46 -13.46 -3.88 6.94
CA ILE A 46 -13.16 -4.27 5.56
C ILE A 46 -13.84 -5.61 5.30
N GLY A 47 -14.56 -5.73 4.18
CA GLY A 47 -15.16 -7.01 3.78
C GLY A 47 -14.12 -8.12 3.64
N LYS A 48 -14.40 -9.31 4.18
CA LYS A 48 -13.47 -10.45 4.24
C LYS A 48 -12.90 -10.83 2.86
N PHE A 49 -13.71 -10.80 1.80
CA PHE A 49 -13.27 -11.04 0.43
C PHE A 49 -12.27 -9.98 -0.06
N LYS A 50 -12.51 -8.70 0.26
CA LYS A 50 -11.62 -7.60 -0.09
C LYS A 50 -10.25 -7.76 0.57
N LEU A 51 -10.24 -8.08 1.87
CA LEU A 51 -9.02 -8.35 2.63
C LEU A 51 -8.22 -9.51 2.04
N ARG A 52 -8.88 -10.63 1.74
CA ARG A 52 -8.23 -11.79 1.07
C ARG A 52 -7.63 -11.40 -0.28
N GLY A 53 -8.35 -10.62 -1.09
CA GLY A 53 -7.85 -10.12 -2.36
C GLY A 53 -6.67 -9.15 -2.22
N TYR A 54 -6.51 -8.46 -1.09
CA TYR A 54 -5.32 -7.66 -0.81
C TYR A 54 -4.11 -8.53 -0.48
N ILE A 55 -4.30 -9.52 0.40
CA ILE A 55 -3.28 -10.49 0.79
C ILE A 55 -2.76 -11.23 -0.45
N GLN A 56 -3.68 -11.78 -1.24
CA GLN A 56 -3.36 -12.52 -2.46
C GLN A 56 -2.54 -11.67 -3.44
N ARG A 57 -2.99 -10.45 -3.76
CA ARG A 57 -2.29 -9.57 -4.71
C ARG A 57 -0.86 -9.25 -4.30
N VAL A 58 -0.61 -9.07 -3.00
CA VAL A 58 0.73 -8.79 -2.48
C VAL A 58 1.60 -10.03 -2.55
N VAL A 59 1.07 -11.20 -2.16
CA VAL A 59 1.82 -12.47 -2.20
C VAL A 59 2.16 -12.87 -3.64
N GLU A 60 1.21 -12.71 -4.57
CA GLU A 60 1.44 -13.00 -6.00
C GLU A 60 2.53 -12.09 -6.59
N LYS A 61 2.48 -10.78 -6.32
CA LYS A 61 3.51 -9.84 -6.80
C LYS A 61 4.87 -10.12 -6.18
N ALA A 62 4.89 -10.47 -4.89
CA ALA A 62 6.11 -10.86 -4.18
C ALA A 62 6.68 -12.21 -4.63
N GLY A 63 5.88 -13.03 -5.32
CA GLY A 63 6.22 -14.39 -5.74
C GLY A 63 6.10 -15.44 -4.64
N ASN A 64 6.25 -15.08 -3.36
CA ASN A 64 6.01 -15.98 -2.24
C ASN A 64 5.71 -15.25 -0.92
N TYR A 65 5.23 -16.01 0.06
CA TYR A 65 4.80 -15.49 1.37
C TYR A 65 5.94 -14.83 2.18
N ARG A 66 7.13 -15.44 2.20
CA ARG A 66 8.28 -14.91 2.97
C ARG A 66 8.73 -13.56 2.41
N VAL A 67 8.79 -13.43 1.08
CA VAL A 67 9.11 -12.16 0.42
C VAL A 67 8.01 -11.13 0.67
N ALA A 68 6.73 -11.52 0.65
CA ALA A 68 5.62 -10.63 0.96
C ALA A 68 5.73 -10.04 2.39
N GLN A 69 6.12 -10.85 3.38
CA GLN A 69 6.35 -10.36 4.76
C GLN A 69 7.45 -9.29 4.81
N VAL A 70 8.56 -9.49 4.09
CA VAL A 70 9.66 -8.51 4.02
C VAL A 70 9.19 -7.20 3.38
N ILE A 71 8.45 -7.29 2.28
CA ILE A 71 7.92 -6.12 1.57
C ILE A 71 6.97 -5.33 2.44
N VAL A 72 6.01 -6.01 3.08
CA VAL A 72 5.05 -5.35 3.96
C VAL A 72 5.75 -4.70 5.15
N ARG A 73 6.81 -5.31 5.70
CA ARG A 73 7.62 -4.68 6.75
C ARG A 73 8.32 -3.40 6.27
N ILE A 74 8.93 -3.43 5.08
CA ILE A 74 9.57 -2.25 4.47
C ILE A 74 8.53 -1.16 4.24
N ALA A 75 7.41 -1.51 3.60
CA ALA A 75 6.31 -0.60 3.30
C ALA A 75 5.74 0.01 4.57
N PHE A 76 5.45 -0.79 5.60
CA PHE A 76 4.91 -0.30 6.87
C PHE A 76 5.84 0.73 7.53
N ASN A 77 7.13 0.44 7.58
CA ASN A 77 8.12 1.34 8.17
C ASN A 77 8.36 2.63 7.37
N SER A 78 8.05 2.63 6.08
CA SER A 78 8.36 3.75 5.17
C SER A 78 7.13 4.60 4.83
N LEU A 79 5.93 4.01 4.84
CA LEU A 79 4.71 4.61 4.30
C LEU A 79 3.70 5.03 5.37
N THR A 80 3.82 4.56 6.62
CA THR A 80 2.88 4.92 7.69
C THR A 80 2.90 6.40 8.05
N SER A 81 4.04 7.08 7.86
CA SER A 81 4.19 8.53 8.05
C SER A 81 3.86 9.35 6.79
N LEU A 82 3.54 8.69 5.68
CA LEU A 82 3.30 9.37 4.41
C LEU A 82 1.89 9.97 4.41
N THR A 83 1.80 11.25 4.08
CA THR A 83 0.51 11.95 3.94
C THR A 83 -0.16 11.52 2.63
N PRO A 84 -1.41 11.00 2.67
CA PRO A 84 -2.16 10.70 1.46
C PRO A 84 -2.33 11.91 0.56
N VAL A 85 -2.30 11.68 -0.75
CA VAL A 85 -2.45 12.74 -1.77
C VAL A 85 -3.85 12.78 -2.33
N VAL A 86 -4.66 11.79 -1.98
CA VAL A 86 -6.10 11.77 -2.21
C VAL A 86 -6.80 11.69 -0.87
N VAL A 87 -7.71 12.62 -0.65
CA VAL A 87 -8.56 12.69 0.54
C VAL A 87 -10.00 12.37 0.16
N LYS A 88 -10.71 11.68 1.05
CA LYS A 88 -12.13 11.42 0.86
C LYS A 88 -12.93 12.67 1.22
N VAL A 89 -13.84 13.08 0.35
CA VAL A 89 -14.73 14.23 0.53
C VAL A 89 -16.19 13.81 0.33
N PRO A 90 -17.19 14.59 0.77
CA PRO A 90 -18.58 14.31 0.44
C PRO A 90 -18.76 14.15 -1.07
N GLY A 91 -19.36 13.03 -1.50
CA GLY A 91 -19.60 12.73 -2.92
C GLY A 91 -18.41 12.15 -3.70
N GLY A 92 -17.23 11.95 -3.11
CA GLY A 92 -16.12 11.32 -3.81
C GLY A 92 -14.76 11.51 -3.15
N TYR A 93 -13.77 11.91 -3.95
CA TYR A 93 -12.39 12.11 -3.52
C TYR A 93 -11.82 13.40 -4.13
N TYR A 94 -10.85 14.00 -3.45
CA TYR A 94 -10.13 15.17 -3.92
C TYR A 94 -8.63 14.89 -3.92
N CYS A 95 -7.96 15.14 -5.05
CA CYS A 95 -6.51 15.04 -5.13
C CYS A 95 -5.86 16.37 -4.75
N THR A 96 -5.02 16.35 -3.72
CA THR A 96 -4.33 17.54 -3.20
C THR A 96 -3.15 17.98 -4.06
N ILE A 97 -2.71 17.15 -5.01
CA ILE A 97 -1.60 17.48 -5.93
C ILE A 97 -2.08 18.25 -7.15
N CYS A 98 -3.09 17.72 -7.86
CA CYS A 98 -3.56 18.33 -9.11
C CYS A 98 -4.92 19.02 -8.99
N GLY A 99 -5.53 19.04 -7.81
CA GLY A 99 -6.82 19.70 -7.56
C GLY A 99 -8.03 19.01 -8.20
N LYS A 100 -7.87 17.82 -8.81
CA LYS A 100 -8.98 17.10 -9.45
C LYS A 100 -9.91 16.48 -8.41
N THR A 101 -11.21 16.64 -8.62
CA THR A 101 -12.25 15.87 -7.92
C THR A 101 -12.52 14.57 -8.67
N LEU A 102 -12.59 13.46 -7.95
CA LEU A 102 -12.76 12.13 -8.49
C LEU A 102 -14.06 11.53 -7.94
N THR A 103 -14.91 11.02 -8.82
CA THR A 103 -16.12 10.30 -8.41
C THR A 103 -15.80 8.86 -7.96
N MET A 104 -14.81 8.21 -8.59
CA MET A 104 -14.40 6.85 -8.28
C MET A 104 -12.90 6.61 -8.53
N ASN A 105 -12.38 5.50 -8.00
CA ASN A 105 -11.06 4.93 -8.30
C ASN A 105 -9.85 5.85 -8.04
N PRO A 106 -9.65 6.33 -6.80
CA PRO A 106 -8.52 7.18 -6.44
C PRO A 106 -7.16 6.51 -6.73
N GLU A 107 -7.06 5.19 -6.60
CA GLU A 107 -5.86 4.41 -6.93
C GLU A 107 -5.47 4.51 -8.42
N ARG A 108 -6.47 4.45 -9.31
CA ARG A 108 -6.21 4.56 -10.76
C ARG A 108 -5.69 5.96 -11.09
N HIS A 109 -6.30 6.99 -10.48
CA HIS A 109 -5.86 8.37 -10.64
C HIS A 109 -4.40 8.53 -10.19
N VAL A 110 -4.05 8.12 -8.96
CA VAL A 110 -2.67 8.18 -8.46
C VAL A 110 -1.70 7.44 -9.37
N ARG A 111 -2.04 6.23 -9.82
CA ARG A 111 -1.16 5.41 -10.65
C ARG A 111 -0.88 5.99 -12.04
N LEU A 112 -1.88 6.62 -12.67
CA LEU A 112 -1.77 7.09 -14.05
C LEU A 112 -1.34 8.55 -14.15
N GLU A 113 -1.84 9.41 -13.27
CA GLU A 113 -1.63 10.86 -13.35
C GLU A 113 -0.45 11.32 -12.48
N HIS A 114 -0.09 10.54 -11.46
CA HIS A 114 0.99 10.86 -10.51
C HIS A 114 2.08 9.79 -10.50
N ARG A 115 2.38 9.22 -11.67
CA ARG A 115 3.36 8.13 -11.83
C ARG A 115 4.73 8.49 -11.26
N ASP A 116 5.20 9.70 -11.51
CA ASP A 116 6.52 10.15 -11.05
C ASP A 116 6.61 10.20 -9.52
N LEU A 117 5.53 10.62 -8.85
CA LEU A 117 5.46 10.57 -7.40
C LEU A 117 5.50 9.13 -6.89
N VAL A 118 4.73 8.23 -7.50
CA VAL A 118 4.74 6.80 -7.14
C VAL A 118 6.15 6.22 -7.32
N ASP A 119 6.82 6.53 -8.43
CA ASP A 119 8.17 6.08 -8.75
C ASP A 119 9.21 6.63 -7.77
N LYS A 120 9.04 7.88 -7.34
CA LYS A 120 9.89 8.50 -6.31
C LYS A 120 9.72 7.81 -4.95
N VAL A 121 8.49 7.63 -4.49
CA VAL A 121 8.19 7.01 -3.18
C VAL A 121 8.63 5.54 -3.14
N VAL A 122 8.23 4.76 -4.15
CA VAL A 122 9.10 3.86 -4.92
C VAL A 122 10.54 3.67 -4.42
N ALA A 123 11.40 4.41 -5.11
CA ALA A 123 12.84 4.43 -4.93
C ALA A 123 13.24 4.79 -3.49
N ASP A 124 12.54 5.71 -2.83
CA ASP A 124 12.86 6.14 -1.47
C ASP A 124 12.66 5.02 -0.45
N CYS A 125 11.59 4.22 -0.57
CA CYS A 125 11.39 3.02 0.24
C CYS A 125 12.54 2.00 0.05
N ILE A 126 12.96 1.79 -1.21
CA ILE A 126 14.07 0.86 -1.52
C ILE A 126 15.39 1.37 -0.94
N LYS A 127 15.68 2.67 -1.05
CA LYS A 127 16.88 3.29 -0.48
C LYS A 127 16.90 3.13 1.04
N LEU A 128 15.78 3.37 1.72
CA LEU A 128 15.65 3.20 3.17
C LEU A 128 15.88 1.76 3.60
N ALA A 129 15.32 0.79 2.86
CA ALA A 129 15.54 -0.63 3.12
C ALA A 129 17.03 -1.01 3.02
N ASN A 130 17.72 -0.54 1.97
CA ASN A 130 19.14 -0.85 1.74
C ASN A 130 20.09 -0.15 2.74
N LYS A 131 19.72 1.00 3.30
CA LYS A 131 20.50 1.65 4.37
C LYS A 131 20.46 0.82 5.65
N ARG A 132 19.27 0.32 6.01
CA ARG A 132 19.08 -0.47 7.24
C ARG A 132 19.70 -1.87 7.18
N SER A 133 19.93 -2.43 6.00
CA SER A 133 20.64 -3.72 5.87
C SER A 133 22.17 -3.60 6.00
N LYS A 134 22.71 -2.38 6.03
CA LYS A 134 24.15 -2.10 6.20
C LYS A 134 24.51 -1.59 7.60
N SER A 135 23.53 -1.50 8.49
CA SER A 135 23.67 -1.13 9.90
C SER A 135 23.44 -2.37 10.76
#